data_AF-A0A533SMG8-F1
#
_entry.id   AF-A0A533SMG8-F1
#
_cell.length_a   1.000
_cell.length_b   1.000
_cell.length_c   1.000
_cell.angle_alpha   90.00
_cell.angle_beta   90.00
_cell.angle_gamma   90.00
#
_symmetry.space_group_name_H-M   'P 1'
#
loop_
_entity.id
_entity.type
_entity.pdbx_description
1 polymer ?
#
loop_
_entity_poly.entity_id
_entity_poly.type
_entity_poly.pdbx_seq_one_letter_code
_entity_poly.pdbx_strand_id
1 'polypeptide(L)' 'EMVRGDWVKPGAVVIDVGINRVDDPSNPKGYRMVGDVNFDEVKEVAGVISPVPGGVGPMTIAMLLRNTLHGAELSDK' A
#
# COMPACT_ATOMS: atom_id res chain seq x y z
N GLU A 1 -0.24 -3.58 11.55
CA GLU A 1 1.20 -3.23 11.65
C GLU A 1 1.98 -4.36 12.32
N MET A 2 2.24 -5.42 11.56
CA MET A 2 2.94 -6.64 11.97
C MET A 2 4.44 -6.57 11.63
N VAL A 3 4.80 -6.14 10.41
CA VAL A 3 6.20 -6.07 9.96
C VAL A 3 6.90 -4.91 10.66
N ARG A 4 8.05 -5.19 11.28
CA ARG A 4 8.83 -4.24 12.08
C ARG A 4 10.09 -3.75 11.38
N GLY A 5 10.63 -2.61 11.85
CA GLY A 5 11.80 -1.96 11.27
C GLY A 5 13.04 -2.84 11.16
N ASP A 6 13.32 -3.63 12.20
CA ASP A 6 14.48 -4.50 12.32
C ASP A 6 14.44 -5.73 11.39
N TRP A 7 13.28 -6.03 10.81
CA TRP A 7 13.13 -7.12 9.84
C TRP A 7 13.49 -6.68 8.42
N VAL A 8 13.54 -5.37 8.18
CA VAL A 8 13.75 -4.78 6.86
C VAL A 8 15.23 -4.54 6.62
N LYS A 9 15.72 -5.00 5.47
CA LYS A 9 17.10 -4.73 5.04
C LYS A 9 17.29 -3.21 4.83
N PRO A 10 18.37 -2.59 5.35
CA PRO A 10 18.66 -1.18 5.10
C PRO A 10 18.66 -0.84 3.61
N GLY A 11 17.95 0.21 3.23
CA GLY A 11 17.80 0.66 1.84
C GLY A 11 16.84 -0.17 0.98
N ALA A 12 16.09 -1.12 1.56
CA ALA A 12 15.10 -1.90 0.80
C ALA A 12 13.96 -1.03 0.26
N VAL A 13 13.34 -1.51 -0.83
CA VAL A 13 12.04 -1.01 -1.30
C VAL A 13 10.95 -1.84 -0.65
N VAL A 14 10.06 -1.18 0.09
CA VAL A 14 8.96 -1.81 0.81
C VAL A 14 7.63 -1.40 0.17
N ILE A 15 6.87 -2.39 -0.31
CA ILE A 15 5.54 -2.19 -0.86
C ILE A 15 4.54 -2.81 0.11
N ASP A 16 3.79 -1.97 0.80
CA ASP A 16 2.73 -2.35 1.73
C ASP A 16 1.38 -2.43 1.01
N VAL A 17 0.89 -3.66 0.84
CA VAL A 17 -0.40 -3.97 0.19
C VAL A 17 -1.51 -4.14 1.23
N GLY A 18 -1.17 -4.15 2.52
CA GLY A 18 -2.11 -4.40 3.61
C GLY A 18 -3.19 -3.32 3.68
N ILE A 19 -4.44 -3.76 3.87
CA ILE A 19 -5.59 -2.87 4.13
C ILE A 19 -6.34 -3.43 5.33
N ASN A 20 -6.01 -2.91 6.50
CA ASN A 20 -6.59 -3.32 7.76
C ASN A 20 -7.32 -2.13 8.40
N ARG A 21 -8.46 -2.39 9.03
CA ARG A 21 -9.19 -1.39 9.81
C ARG A 21 -8.81 -1.52 11.27
N VAL A 22 -8.48 -0.40 11.89
CA VAL A 22 -8.23 -0.32 13.34
C VAL A 22 -9.18 0.72 13.89
N ASP A 23 -9.88 0.36 14.96
CA ASP A 23 -10.83 1.26 15.62
C ASP A 23 -10.15 2.56 16.03
N ASP A 24 -10.78 3.67 15.70
CA ASP A 24 -10.29 5.01 15.98
C ASP A 24 -11.51 5.92 16.21
N PRO A 25 -11.93 6.10 17.48
CA PRO A 25 -13.07 6.94 17.83
C PRO A 25 -12.89 8.41 17.46
N SER A 26 -11.65 8.87 17.22
CA SER A 26 -11.37 10.24 16.81
C SER A 26 -11.58 10.46 15.31
N ASN A 27 -11.59 9.38 14.53
CA ASN A 27 -11.84 9.43 13.09
C ASN A 27 -13.36 9.47 12.81
N PRO A 28 -13.85 10.33 11.90
CA PRO A 28 -15.26 10.37 11.51
C PRO A 28 -15.85 9.03 11.05
N LYS A 29 -15.02 8.11 10.55
CA LYS A 29 -15.43 6.78 10.10
C LYS A 29 -15.46 5.74 11.24
N GLY A 30 -15.01 6.10 12.45
CA GLY A 30 -14.85 5.20 13.59
C GLY A 30 -13.65 4.26 13.50
N TYR A 31 -12.88 4.32 12.42
CA TYR A 31 -11.67 3.54 12.19
C TYR A 31 -10.69 4.29 11.31
N ARG A 32 -9.41 3.95 11.44
CA ARG A 32 -8.34 4.32 10.50
C ARG A 32 -7.93 3.11 9.68
N MET A 33 -7.42 3.35 8.48
CA MET A 33 -6.81 2.30 7.67
C MET A 33 -5.32 2.24 7.95
N VAL A 34 -4.81 1.02 8.13
CA VAL A 34 -3.39 0.75 8.36
C VAL A 34 -2.92 -0.39 7.46
N GLY A 35 -1.63 -0.39 7.16
CA GLY A 35 -1.00 -1.45 6.41
C GLY A 35 -0.53 -2.62 7.27
N ASP A 36 0.16 -3.55 6.62
CA ASP A 36 0.80 -4.67 7.30
C ASP A 36 2.12 -4.26 7.94
N VAL A 37 2.69 -3.14 7.50
CA VAL A 37 3.99 -2.62 7.94
C VAL A 37 3.81 -1.52 8.99
N ASN A 38 4.63 -1.54 10.05
CA ASN A 38 4.77 -0.37 10.91
C ASN A 38 5.51 0.72 10.13
N PHE A 39 4.75 1.67 9.58
CA PHE A 39 5.29 2.68 8.67
C PHE A 39 6.34 3.58 9.34
N ASP A 40 6.14 3.94 10.61
CA ASP A 40 7.01 4.86 11.33
C ASP A 40 8.39 4.26 11.65
N GLU A 41 8.45 2.96 11.95
CA GLU A 41 9.73 2.28 12.15
C GLU A 41 10.42 2.01 10.80
N VAL A 42 9.68 1.54 9.81
CA VAL A 42 10.27 1.07 8.54
C VAL A 42 10.71 2.23 7.64
N LYS A 43 10.07 3.40 7.70
CA LYS A 43 10.49 4.58 6.91
C LYS A 43 11.92 5.04 7.24
N GLU A 44 12.42 4.76 8.44
CA GLU A 44 13.77 5.13 8.87
C GLU A 44 14.85 4.16 8.35
N VAL A 45 14.45 2.96 7.91
CA VAL A 45 15.35 1.88 7.47
C VAL A 45 15.26 1.66 5.95
N ALA A 46 14.06 1.69 5.40
CA ALA A 46 13.80 1.48 3.99
C ALA A 46 14.34 2.65 3.15
N GLY A 47 14.78 2.36 1.93
CA GLY A 47 15.13 3.41 0.97
C GLY A 47 13.88 4.08 0.39
N VAL A 48 12.82 3.29 0.19
CA VAL A 48 11.49 3.75 -0.26
C VAL A 48 10.42 2.87 0.36
N ILE A 49 9.32 3.46 0.82
CA ILE A 49 8.16 2.75 1.37
C ILE A 49 6.85 3.36 0.85
N SER A 50 5.86 2.52 0.53
CA SER A 50 4.51 2.97 0.18
C SER A 50 3.64 3.19 1.44
N PRO A 51 2.92 4.31 1.58
CA PRO A 51 2.05 4.55 2.72
C PRO A 51 0.72 3.81 2.62
N VAL A 52 0.08 3.56 3.77
CA VAL A 52 -1.32 3.13 3.85
C VAL A 52 -2.07 4.09 4.77
N PRO A 53 -3.12 4.78 4.29
CA PRO A 53 -3.65 4.78 2.92
C PRO A 53 -2.78 5.56 1.91
N GLY A 54 -3.08 5.43 0.62
CA GLY A 54 -2.50 6.27 -0.45
C GLY A 54 -1.41 5.61 -1.29
N GLY A 55 -0.92 4.43 -0.92
CA GLY A 55 0.06 3.66 -1.68
C GLY A 55 -0.58 2.76 -2.74
N VAL A 56 -0.73 1.47 -2.44
CA VAL A 56 -1.08 0.45 -3.45
C VAL A 56 -2.52 0.54 -3.95
N GLY A 57 -3.47 0.95 -3.09
CA GLY A 57 -4.91 0.98 -3.43
C GLY A 57 -5.26 1.73 -4.72
N PRO A 58 -4.84 3.01 -4.90
CA PRO A 58 -5.05 3.76 -6.14
C PRO A 58 -4.42 3.10 -7.37
N MET A 59 -3.25 2.46 -7.20
CA MET A 59 -2.56 1.77 -8.30
C MET A 59 -3.32 0.54 -8.78
N THR A 60 -4.02 -0.18 -7.89
CA THR A 60 -4.87 -1.33 -8.27
C THR A 60 -5.94 -0.92 -9.29
N ILE A 61 -6.60 0.23 -9.09
CA ILE A 61 -7.61 0.74 -10.03
C ILE A 61 -6.95 1.13 -11.36
N ALA A 62 -5.83 1.86 -11.30
CA ALA A 62 -5.12 2.27 -12.50
C ALA A 62 -4.67 1.06 -13.34
N MET A 63 -4.18 0.00 -12.69
CA MET A 63 -3.74 -1.23 -13.36
C MET A 63 -4.91 -2.03 -13.95
N LEU A 64 -6.08 -2.05 -13.29
CA LEU A 64 -7.30 -2.60 -13.90
C LEU A 64 -7.62 -1.90 -15.22
N LEU A 65 -7.67 -0.57 -15.22
CA LEU A 65 -7.98 0.21 -16.42
C LEU A 65 -6.95 0.02 -17.53
N ARG A 66 -5.66 -0.01 -17.17
CA ARG A 66 -4.57 -0.30 -18.11
C ARG A 66 -4.71 -1.68 -18.75
N ASN A 67 -5.03 -2.70 -17.95
CA ASN A 67 -5.21 -4.06 -18.46
C ASN A 67 -6.46 -4.17 -19.34
N THR A 68 -7.55 -3.47 -18.98
CA THR A 68 -8.74 -3.38 -19.83
C THR A 68 -8.45 -2.74 -21.19
N LEU A 69 -7.72 -1.61 -21.20
CA LEU A 69 -7.31 -0.96 -22.45
C LEU A 69 -6.45 -1.89 -23.31
N HIS A 70 -5.46 -2.54 -22.70
CA HIS A 70 -4.60 -3.49 -23.39
C HIS A 70 -5.39 -4.67 -24.00
N GLY A 71 -6.39 -5.18 -23.28
CA GLY A 71 -7.29 -6.22 -23.79
C GLY A 71 -8.10 -5.77 -25.00
N ALA A 72 -8.57 -4.52 -25.01
CA ALA A 72 -9.26 -3.94 -26.17
C ALA A 72 -8.31 -3.82 -27.38
N GLU A 73 -7.11 -3.27 -27.20
CA GLU A 73 -6.09 -3.13 -28.26
C GLU A 73 -5.68 -4.47 -28.90
N LEU A 74 -5.68 -5.56 -28.12
CA LEU A 74 -5.40 -6.90 -28.62
C LEU A 74 -6.57 -7.51 -29.38
N SER A 75 -7.82 -7.13 -29.04
CA SER A 75 -9.04 -7.67 -29.66
C SER A 75 -9.39 -6.98 -30.97
N ASP A 76 -8.90 -5.76 -31.18
CA ASP A 76 -9.10 -4.97 -32.41
C ASP A 76 -8.14 -5.36 -33.57
N LYS A 77 -7.29 -6.37 -33.37
CA LYS A 77 -6.39 -6.93 -34.39
C LYS A 77 -6.93 -8.23 -34.97
#